data_AF-A0AAJ6EB00-F1
#
_entry.id   AF-A0AAJ6EB00-F1
#
_cell.length_a   1.000
_cell.length_b   1.000
_cell.length_c   1.000
_cell.angle_alpha   90.00
_cell.angle_beta   90.00
_cell.angle_gamma   90.00
#
_symmetry.space_group_name_H-M   'P 1'
#
loop_
_entity.id
_entity.type
_entity.pdbx_description
1 polymer ?
#
loop_
_entity_poly.entity_id
_entity_poly.type
_entity_poly.pdbx_seq_one_letter_code
_entity_poly.pdbx_strand_id
1 'polypeptide(L)'
;MSRGWFIIWALIVCQVAAWAFAPQHTVQRPTAIDGPGYGSDEVYLVKGRASQRSEAALAFERPYGARCAGDGRKQFISAINEYYYHRQNQMERYPEIFGQPGADYIAKQWSTGDDHRIERLTREAYAQGYLELSDFDGVARKLVQAVVRNERITAHSCAS
;
A
#
# COMPACT_ATOMS: atom_id res chain seq x y z
N MET A 1 34.81 45.69 23.39
CA MET A 1 34.06 44.48 22.96
C MET A 1 34.00 43.52 24.12
N SER A 2 32.80 43.18 24.61
CA SER A 2 32.64 42.41 25.85
C SER A 2 32.85 40.91 25.60
N ARG A 3 33.42 40.21 26.59
CA ARG A 3 33.68 38.76 26.56
C ARG A 3 32.44 37.92 26.23
N GLY A 4 31.24 38.41 26.53
CA GLY A 4 29.98 37.75 26.22
C GLY A 4 29.71 37.61 24.71
N TRP A 5 30.19 38.55 23.89
CA TRP A 5 30.01 38.49 22.43
C TRP A 5 30.79 37.33 21.79
N PHE A 6 32.00 37.06 22.29
CA PHE A 6 32.83 35.96 21.81
C PHE A 6 32.26 34.59 22.15
N ILE A 7 31.63 34.44 23.31
CA ILE A 7 31.01 33.16 23.73
C ILE A 7 29.81 32.83 22.84
N ILE A 8 29.00 33.82 22.49
CA ILE A 8 27.85 33.63 21.60
C ILE A 8 28.33 33.20 20.20
N TRP A 9 29.35 33.87 19.66
CA TRP A 9 29.91 33.50 18.36
C TRP A 9 30.54 32.09 18.36
N ALA A 10 31.22 31.71 19.44
CA ALA A 10 31.79 30.37 19.57
C ALA A 10 30.71 29.27 19.57
N LEU A 11 29.58 29.49 20.24
CA LEU A 11 28.46 28.54 20.25
C LEU A 11 27.81 28.40 18.87
N ILE A 12 27.65 29.51 18.14
CA ILE A 12 27.09 29.49 16.78
C ILE A 12 28.01 28.70 15.84
N VAL A 13 29.32 28.93 15.89
CA VAL A 13 30.29 28.21 15.05
C VAL A 13 30.32 26.72 15.40
N CYS A 14 30.27 26.35 16.69
CA CYS A 14 30.21 24.94 17.10
C CYS A 14 28.94 24.24 16.60
N GLN A 15 27.78 24.91 16.64
CA GLN A 15 26.52 24.34 16.13
C GLN A 15 26.60 24.08 14.62
N VAL A 16 27.15 25.02 13.85
CA VAL A 16 27.31 24.87 12.40
C VAL A 16 28.32 23.78 12.06
N ALA A 17 29.44 23.70 12.78
CA ALA A 17 30.44 22.66 12.57
C ALA A 17 29.90 21.26 12.90
N ALA A 18 29.08 21.13 13.95
CA ALA A 18 28.44 19.88 14.31
C ALA A 18 27.49 19.36 13.21
N TRP A 19 26.78 20.26 12.52
CA TRP A 19 25.92 19.88 11.38
C TRP A 19 26.70 19.63 10.09
N ALA A 20 27.72 20.45 9.79
CA ALA A 20 28.52 20.33 8.57
C ALA A 20 29.40 19.06 8.53
N PHE A 21 29.81 18.57 9.71
CA PHE A 21 30.68 17.41 9.86
C PHE A 21 30.00 16.25 10.61
N ALA A 22 28.66 16.27 10.74
CA ALA A 22 27.93 15.11 11.19
C ALA A 22 28.24 13.95 10.23
N PRO A 23 28.84 12.84 10.69
CA PRO A 23 29.11 11.71 9.82
C PRO A 23 27.78 11.25 9.23
N GLN A 24 27.69 11.22 7.91
CA GLN A 24 26.53 10.63 7.24
C GLN A 24 26.40 9.20 7.79
N HIS A 25 25.26 8.88 8.40
CA HIS A 25 24.91 7.50 8.64
C HIS A 25 24.93 6.82 7.27
N THR A 26 26.00 6.07 7.00
CA THR A 26 26.04 5.19 5.84
C THR A 26 24.90 4.21 6.03
N VAL A 27 23.81 4.45 5.31
CA VAL A 27 22.71 3.50 5.17
C VAL A 27 23.36 2.24 4.65
N GLN A 28 23.52 1.27 5.55
CA GLN A 28 24.16 0.01 5.25
C GLN A 28 23.24 -0.67 4.24
N ARG A 29 23.66 -0.70 2.97
CA ARG A 29 22.91 -1.43 1.93
C ARG A 29 22.79 -2.87 2.43
N PRO A 30 21.57 -3.40 2.59
CA PRO A 30 21.41 -4.80 2.95
C PRO A 30 22.13 -5.64 1.89
N THR A 31 23.03 -6.50 2.34
CA THR A 31 23.70 -7.49 1.52
C THR A 31 22.62 -8.36 0.88
N ALA A 32 22.63 -8.49 -0.45
CA ALA A 32 21.69 -9.36 -1.14
C ALA A 32 21.91 -10.80 -0.66
N ILE A 33 20.93 -11.33 0.07
CA ILE A 33 20.89 -12.73 0.49
C ILE A 33 20.20 -13.51 -0.64
N ASP A 34 20.86 -14.56 -1.12
CA ASP A 34 20.37 -15.40 -2.22
C ASP A 34 18.97 -16.00 -1.90
N GLY A 35 18.06 -15.85 -2.88
CA GLY A 35 16.60 -15.71 -2.72
C GLY A 35 16.17 -14.42 -3.45
N PRO A 36 14.90 -14.01 -3.57
CA PRO A 36 14.57 -12.77 -4.31
C PRO A 36 15.21 -11.49 -3.75
N GLY A 37 16.05 -11.55 -2.71
CA GLY A 37 16.84 -10.41 -2.23
C GLY A 37 16.13 -9.51 -1.23
N TYR A 38 14.90 -9.87 -0.80
CA TYR A 38 14.05 -9.03 0.07
C TYR A 38 13.78 -9.66 1.46
N GLY A 39 14.62 -10.59 1.91
CA GLY A 39 14.57 -11.23 3.24
C GLY A 39 14.16 -12.71 3.21
N SER A 40 14.31 -13.39 4.36
CA SER A 40 13.97 -14.81 4.52
C SER A 40 12.48 -15.11 4.34
N ASP A 41 11.64 -14.11 4.57
CA ASP A 41 10.19 -14.28 4.64
C ASP A 41 9.49 -14.09 3.29
N GLU A 42 10.22 -13.67 2.25
CA GLU A 42 9.65 -13.36 0.94
C GLU A 42 8.89 -14.54 0.32
N VAL A 43 9.34 -15.77 0.57
CA VAL A 43 8.64 -16.99 0.10
C VAL A 43 7.23 -17.09 0.68
N TYR A 44 7.03 -16.68 1.94
CA TYR A 44 5.71 -16.64 2.57
C TYR A 44 4.89 -15.46 2.05
N LEU A 45 5.53 -14.31 1.80
CA LEU A 45 4.85 -13.14 1.24
C LEU A 45 4.33 -13.40 -0.18
N VAL A 46 5.09 -14.08 -1.04
CA VAL A 46 4.63 -14.51 -2.37
C VAL A 46 3.37 -15.37 -2.27
N LYS A 47 3.35 -16.35 -1.37
CA LYS A 47 2.15 -17.19 -1.12
C LYS A 47 1.00 -16.37 -0.56
N GLY A 48 1.27 -15.45 0.36
CA GLY A 48 0.28 -14.54 0.92
C GLY A 48 -0.42 -13.70 -0.16
N ARG A 49 0.35 -13.14 -1.10
CA ARG A 49 -0.19 -12.40 -2.25
C ARG A 49 -1.09 -13.26 -3.13
N ALA A 50 -0.72 -14.52 -3.36
CA ALA A 50 -1.56 -15.44 -4.12
C ALA A 50 -2.89 -15.76 -3.38
N SER A 51 -2.84 -15.95 -2.05
CA SER A 51 -4.05 -16.14 -1.23
C SER A 51 -4.96 -14.92 -1.30
N GLN A 52 -4.40 -13.72 -1.12
CA GLN A 52 -5.14 -12.45 -1.16
C GLN A 52 -5.87 -12.25 -2.50
N ARG A 53 -5.22 -12.59 -3.62
CA ARG A 53 -5.87 -12.58 -4.94
C ARG A 53 -7.01 -13.58 -5.03
N SER A 54 -6.76 -14.82 -4.60
CA SER A 54 -7.76 -15.88 -4.64
C SER A 54 -9.00 -15.50 -3.81
N GLU A 55 -8.80 -14.96 -2.62
CA GLU A 55 -9.89 -14.54 -1.73
C GLU A 55 -10.69 -13.38 -2.33
N ALA A 56 -10.02 -12.36 -2.88
CA ALA A 56 -10.68 -11.26 -3.57
C ALA A 56 -11.45 -11.74 -4.82
N ALA A 57 -10.86 -12.63 -5.61
CA ALA A 57 -11.52 -13.21 -6.78
C ALA A 57 -12.79 -13.99 -6.39
N LEU A 58 -12.71 -14.85 -5.37
CA LEU A 58 -13.85 -15.59 -4.82
C LEU A 58 -14.94 -14.65 -4.28
N ALA A 59 -14.57 -13.52 -3.68
CA ALA A 59 -15.53 -12.52 -3.24
C ALA A 59 -16.35 -11.94 -4.41
N PHE A 60 -15.71 -11.68 -5.55
CA PHE A 60 -16.40 -11.24 -6.78
C PHE A 60 -17.18 -12.34 -7.50
N GLU A 61 -16.99 -13.62 -7.16
CA GLU A 61 -17.78 -14.73 -7.70
C GLU A 61 -19.06 -15.00 -6.90
N ARG A 62 -19.20 -14.38 -5.72
CA ARG A 62 -20.41 -14.49 -4.90
C ARG A 62 -21.63 -13.90 -5.60
N PRO A 63 -22.84 -14.43 -5.37
CA PRO A 63 -24.08 -13.89 -5.93
C PRO A 63 -24.25 -12.40 -5.64
N TYR A 64 -24.71 -11.63 -6.64
CA TYR A 64 -24.85 -10.18 -6.53
C TYR A 64 -25.68 -9.73 -5.31
N GLY A 65 -26.80 -10.40 -5.01
CA GLY A 65 -27.64 -10.07 -3.85
C GLY A 65 -26.91 -10.20 -2.51
N ALA A 66 -25.95 -11.12 -2.40
CA ALA A 66 -25.17 -11.31 -1.18
C ALA A 66 -24.20 -10.14 -0.90
N ARG A 67 -23.93 -9.27 -1.89
CA ARG A 67 -23.00 -8.13 -1.76
C ARG A 67 -23.64 -6.91 -1.08
N CYS A 68 -24.97 -6.87 -0.98
CA CYS A 68 -25.69 -5.67 -0.53
C CYS A 68 -26.08 -5.68 0.95
N ALA A 69 -26.19 -6.84 1.61
CA ALA A 69 -26.65 -6.88 2.99
C ALA A 69 -26.05 -8.03 3.82
N GLY A 70 -26.19 -7.90 5.13
CA GLY A 70 -25.85 -8.92 6.10
C GLY A 70 -24.37 -9.34 6.08
N ASP A 71 -24.13 -10.60 6.45
CA ASP A 71 -22.77 -11.12 6.54
C ASP A 71 -22.12 -11.34 5.15
N GLY A 72 -22.93 -11.52 4.11
CA GLY A 72 -22.46 -11.57 2.74
C GLY A 72 -21.75 -10.28 2.33
N ARG A 73 -22.35 -9.11 2.63
CA ARG A 73 -21.75 -7.80 2.35
C ARG A 73 -20.47 -7.60 3.15
N LYS A 74 -20.47 -7.92 4.44
CA LYS A 74 -19.28 -7.81 5.29
C LYS A 74 -18.12 -8.63 4.75
N GLN A 75 -18.37 -9.88 4.37
CA GLN A 75 -17.34 -10.76 3.81
C GLN A 75 -16.85 -10.27 2.44
N PHE A 76 -17.76 -9.77 1.60
CA PHE A 76 -17.41 -9.18 0.31
C PHE A 76 -16.48 -7.98 0.46
N ILE A 77 -16.85 -7.02 1.32
CA ILE A 77 -16.03 -5.84 1.61
C ILE A 77 -14.70 -6.24 2.24
N SER A 78 -14.72 -7.10 3.25
CA SER A 78 -13.52 -7.52 3.99
C SER A 78 -12.47 -8.16 3.07
N ALA A 79 -12.87 -9.07 2.18
CA ALA A 79 -11.93 -9.71 1.26
C ALA A 79 -11.26 -8.71 0.30
N ILE A 80 -12.03 -7.75 -0.23
CA ILE A 80 -11.50 -6.73 -1.14
C ILE A 80 -10.64 -5.72 -0.37
N ASN A 81 -11.06 -5.34 0.84
CA ASN A 81 -10.28 -4.47 1.73
C ASN A 81 -8.92 -5.09 2.07
N GLU A 82 -8.88 -6.36 2.49
CA GLU A 82 -7.63 -7.07 2.79
C GLU A 82 -6.68 -7.11 1.60
N TYR A 83 -7.20 -7.39 0.40
CA TYR A 83 -6.40 -7.36 -0.83
C TYR A 83 -5.76 -5.99 -1.06
N TYR A 84 -6.55 -4.91 -1.03
CA TYR A 84 -6.01 -3.56 -1.27
C TYR A 84 -5.16 -3.03 -0.12
N TYR A 85 -5.47 -3.40 1.13
CA TYR A 85 -4.69 -3.07 2.31
C TYR A 85 -3.28 -3.62 2.17
N HIS A 86 -3.15 -4.93 1.93
CA HIS A 86 -1.85 -5.58 1.82
C HIS A 86 -1.07 -5.10 0.61
N ARG A 87 -1.73 -4.92 -0.53
CA ARG A 87 -1.09 -4.37 -1.73
C ARG A 87 -0.55 -2.97 -1.49
N GLN A 88 -1.38 -2.05 -1.00
CA GLN A 88 -0.95 -0.68 -0.75
C GLN A 88 0.17 -0.63 0.31
N ASN A 89 0.03 -1.37 1.41
CA ASN A 89 1.04 -1.42 2.46
C ASN A 89 2.38 -1.95 1.90
N GLN A 90 2.39 -3.02 1.10
CA GLN A 90 3.63 -3.51 0.51
C GLN A 90 4.22 -2.53 -0.52
N MET A 91 3.38 -1.86 -1.32
CA MET A 91 3.83 -0.83 -2.25
C MET A 91 4.46 0.39 -1.54
N GLU A 92 4.12 0.65 -0.27
CA GLU A 92 4.76 1.70 0.53
C GLU A 92 6.01 1.19 1.28
N ARG A 93 5.95 -0.02 1.85
CA ARG A 93 7.02 -0.57 2.69
C ARG A 93 8.24 -1.05 1.93
N TYR A 94 8.07 -1.67 0.76
CA TYR A 94 9.23 -2.18 0.01
C TYR A 94 10.16 -1.06 -0.47
N PRO A 95 9.66 0.07 -1.02
CA PRO A 95 10.51 1.21 -1.31
C PRO A 95 11.17 1.81 -0.06
N GLU A 96 10.45 1.88 1.06
CA GLU A 96 10.98 2.40 2.33
C GLU A 96 12.18 1.59 2.83
N ILE A 97 12.11 0.26 2.74
CA ILE A 97 13.13 -0.65 3.27
C ILE A 97 14.27 -0.90 2.27
N PHE A 98 13.94 -1.06 0.99
CA PHE A 98 14.88 -1.55 -0.03
C PHE A 98 15.16 -0.55 -1.15
N GLY A 99 14.59 0.65 -1.09
CA GLY A 99 14.75 1.69 -2.11
C GLY A 99 14.13 1.33 -3.46
N GLN A 100 14.65 1.93 -4.53
CA GLN A 100 14.14 1.74 -5.90
C GLN A 100 14.04 0.27 -6.32
N PRO A 101 15.04 -0.61 -6.05
CA PRO A 101 14.90 -2.03 -6.37
C PRO A 101 13.70 -2.69 -5.70
N GLY A 102 13.39 -2.33 -4.45
CA GLY A 102 12.19 -2.81 -3.76
C GLY A 102 10.90 -2.32 -4.42
N ALA A 103 10.87 -1.06 -4.82
CA ALA A 103 9.75 -0.46 -5.55
C ALA A 103 9.47 -1.21 -6.86
N ASP A 104 10.52 -1.44 -7.67
CA ASP A 104 10.39 -2.11 -8.97
C ASP A 104 9.92 -3.57 -8.79
N TYR A 105 10.48 -4.26 -7.80
CA TYR A 105 10.08 -5.62 -7.48
C TYR A 105 8.62 -5.71 -7.06
N ILE A 106 8.20 -4.91 -6.08
CA ILE A 106 6.86 -5.02 -5.52
C ILE A 106 5.80 -4.57 -6.54
N ALA A 107 6.12 -3.58 -7.38
CA ALA A 107 5.27 -3.17 -8.49
C ALA A 107 5.05 -4.35 -9.46
N LYS A 108 6.12 -5.07 -9.83
CA LYS A 108 6.02 -6.26 -10.68
C LYS A 108 5.19 -7.37 -10.00
N GLN A 109 5.39 -7.57 -8.70
CA GLN A 109 4.65 -8.59 -7.95
C GLN A 109 3.15 -8.31 -7.93
N TRP A 110 2.70 -7.05 -8.01
CA TRP A 110 1.30 -6.62 -7.98
C TRP A 110 0.74 -6.15 -9.34
N SER A 111 1.38 -6.58 -10.43
CA SER A 111 0.95 -6.28 -11.82
C SER A 111 0.65 -7.55 -12.59
N THR A 112 0.05 -8.55 -11.93
CA THR A 112 -0.35 -9.81 -12.56
C THR A 112 -1.69 -9.68 -13.28
N GLY A 113 -2.04 -10.67 -14.11
CA GLY A 113 -3.35 -10.72 -14.77
C GLY A 113 -4.51 -10.75 -13.77
N ASP A 114 -4.35 -11.41 -12.62
CA ASP A 114 -5.35 -11.43 -11.56
C ASP A 114 -5.52 -10.05 -10.92
N ASP A 115 -4.42 -9.30 -10.72
CA ASP A 115 -4.49 -7.95 -10.17
C ASP A 115 -5.30 -7.03 -11.09
N HIS A 116 -5.06 -7.12 -12.41
CA HIS A 116 -5.84 -6.37 -13.40
C HIS A 116 -7.30 -6.81 -13.47
N ARG A 117 -7.59 -8.11 -13.32
CA ARG A 117 -8.97 -8.63 -13.25
C ARG A 117 -9.68 -8.07 -12.01
N ILE A 118 -9.04 -8.10 -10.84
CA ILE A 118 -9.59 -7.59 -9.58
C ILE A 118 -9.83 -6.07 -9.68
N GLU A 119 -8.91 -5.30 -10.25
CA GLU A 119 -9.10 -3.87 -10.48
C GLU A 119 -10.29 -3.58 -11.40
N ARG A 120 -10.43 -4.31 -12.50
CA ARG A 120 -11.60 -4.16 -13.39
C ARG A 120 -12.89 -4.48 -12.66
N LEU A 121 -12.96 -5.60 -11.93
CA LEU A 121 -14.15 -5.99 -11.16
C LEU A 121 -14.47 -4.99 -10.03
N THR A 122 -13.44 -4.39 -9.42
CA THR A 122 -13.61 -3.33 -8.42
C THR A 122 -14.25 -2.09 -9.03
N ARG A 123 -13.79 -1.66 -10.22
CA ARG A 123 -14.37 -0.54 -10.96
C ARG A 123 -15.82 -0.82 -11.34
N GLU A 124 -16.11 -2.01 -11.86
CA GLU A 124 -17.47 -2.44 -12.21
C GLU A 124 -18.40 -2.45 -10.97
N ALA A 125 -17.93 -3.03 -9.86
CA ALA A 125 -18.70 -3.09 -8.62
C ALA A 125 -18.93 -1.70 -8.01
N TYR A 126 -17.95 -0.81 -8.08
CA TYR A 126 -18.08 0.59 -7.66
C TYR A 126 -19.09 1.35 -8.54
N ALA A 127 -18.96 1.25 -9.87
CA ALA A 127 -19.88 1.88 -10.81
C ALA A 127 -21.33 1.38 -10.63
N GLN A 128 -21.51 0.12 -10.27
CA GLN A 128 -22.82 -0.47 -10.02
C GLN A 128 -23.38 -0.15 -8.62
N GLY A 129 -22.60 0.49 -7.74
CA GLY A 129 -23.03 0.82 -6.38
C GLY A 129 -23.03 -0.36 -5.42
N TYR A 130 -22.21 -1.39 -5.69
CA TYR A 130 -21.93 -2.47 -4.74
C TYR A 130 -20.83 -2.10 -3.73
N LEU A 131 -19.94 -1.18 -4.12
CA LEU A 131 -18.82 -0.69 -3.31
C LEU A 131 -18.85 0.83 -3.22
N GLU A 132 -18.46 1.35 -2.06
CA GLU A 132 -18.22 2.77 -1.80
C GLU A 132 -16.82 2.97 -1.24
N LEU A 133 -16.24 4.17 -1.36
CA LEU A 133 -14.92 4.45 -0.77
C LEU A 133 -14.92 4.36 0.77
N SER A 134 -16.08 4.61 1.39
CA SER A 134 -16.36 4.47 2.82
C SER A 134 -16.27 3.03 3.31
N ASP A 135 -16.46 2.03 2.42
CA ASP A 135 -16.38 0.61 2.77
C ASP A 135 -14.94 0.16 3.09
N PHE A 136 -13.93 0.95 2.70
CA PHE A 136 -12.52 0.60 2.84
C PHE A 136 -11.85 1.37 3.97
N ASP A 137 -10.89 0.73 4.63
CA ASP A 137 -10.01 1.38 5.61
C ASP A 137 -9.08 2.42 4.95
N GLY A 138 -8.39 3.23 5.75
CA GLY A 138 -7.56 4.32 5.23
C GLY A 138 -6.44 3.90 4.26
N VAL A 139 -5.86 2.71 4.46
CA VAL A 139 -4.76 2.21 3.63
C VAL A 139 -5.32 1.66 2.32
N ALA A 140 -6.31 0.77 2.40
CA ALA A 140 -6.97 0.20 1.22
C ALA A 140 -7.64 1.30 0.37
N ARG A 141 -8.34 2.24 1.03
CA ARG A 141 -9.07 3.34 0.37
C ARG A 141 -8.17 4.18 -0.53
N LYS A 142 -6.91 4.42 -0.15
CA LYS A 142 -5.96 5.19 -0.96
C LYS A 142 -5.77 4.58 -2.35
N LEU A 143 -5.59 3.26 -2.41
CA LEU A 143 -5.41 2.54 -3.67
C LEU A 143 -6.73 2.38 -4.42
N VAL A 144 -7.81 2.04 -3.72
CA VAL A 144 -9.15 1.93 -4.34
C VAL A 144 -9.56 3.24 -4.99
N GLN A 145 -9.32 4.38 -4.33
CA GLN A 145 -9.60 5.70 -4.88
C GLN A 145 -8.83 5.96 -6.18
N ALA A 146 -7.58 5.51 -6.28
CA ALA A 146 -6.81 5.59 -7.52
C ALA A 146 -7.40 4.70 -8.62
N VAL A 147 -7.82 3.48 -8.27
CA VAL A 147 -8.44 2.52 -9.18
C VAL A 147 -9.76 3.04 -9.74
N VAL A 148 -10.63 3.63 -8.91
CA VAL A 148 -11.97 4.07 -9.33
C VAL A 148 -12.06 5.55 -9.70
N ARG A 149 -10.93 6.28 -9.77
CA ARG A 149 -10.89 7.75 -9.91
C ARG A 149 -11.72 8.29 -11.08
N ASN A 150 -11.78 7.55 -12.18
CA ASN A 150 -12.47 7.97 -13.41
C ASN A 150 -13.83 7.27 -13.58
N GLU A 151 -14.24 6.46 -12.62
CA GLU A 151 -15.50 5.74 -12.68
C GLU A 151 -16.64 6.62 -12.15
N ARG A 152 -17.79 6.55 -12.81
CA ARG A 152 -19.02 7.19 -12.36
C ARG A 152 -19.97 6.11 -11.89
N ILE A 153 -20.69 6.39 -10.79
CA ILE A 153 -21.75 5.51 -10.34
C ILE A 153 -22.88 5.57 -11.37
N THR A 154 -23.16 4.43 -12.00
CA THR A 154 -24.17 4.25 -13.05
C THR A 154 -25.41 3.52 -12.54
N ALA A 155 -25.30 2.80 -11.42
CA ALA A 155 -26.43 2.14 -10.76
C ALA A 155 -26.29 2.23 -9.24
N HIS A 156 -27.39 2.00 -8.54
CA HIS A 156 -27.44 1.97 -7.08
C HIS A 156 -27.93 0.60 -6.61
N SER A 157 -27.22 -0.45 -7.02
CA SER A 157 -27.66 -1.83 -6.82
C SER A 157 -27.86 -2.23 -5.36
N CYS A 158 -27.21 -1.55 -4.42
CA CYS A 158 -27.41 -1.76 -2.98
C CYS A 158 -28.19 -0.64 -2.27
N ALA A 159 -28.73 0.34 -2.99
CA ALA A 159 -29.64 1.32 -2.39
C ALA A 159 -30.99 0.65 -2.16
N SER A 160 -31.25 0.32 -0.89
CA SER A 160 -32.56 -0.09 -0.37
C SER A 160 -33.15 1.07 0.42
#